data_AF-A0A2V7QCR7-F1
#
_entry.id   AF-A0A2V7QCR7-F1
#
_cell.length_a   1.000
_cell.length_b   1.000
_cell.length_c   1.000
_cell.angle_alpha   90.00
_cell.angle_beta   90.00
_cell.angle_gamma   90.00
#
_symmetry.space_group_name_H-M   'P 1'
#
loop_
_entity.id
_entity.type
_entity.pdbx_description
1 polymer ?
#
loop_
_entity_poly.entity_id
_entity_poly.type
_entity_poly.pdbx_seq_one_letter_code
_entity_poly.pdbx_strand_id
1 'polypeptide(L)'
;MLTVQAVPSRRAGFTLIELLIAMGLMSLVGGAIVSLLLRQQRFYNSTTELIQTRQQIRQAAAMLPSDLRGISSAGGDISVMTDSALEFRSVFGSSVVCANIGGVLSTVPRVLATGATMTNWATIPVVGDSLAVYNNGPTLAVIDDGWSLSRITVRDSVTTNVANGCPTATGLTRAGDISAANPSYRLTLSTAAANTIAVGAAIRFFRRVRYRIYRDTDNQWYLGFFNCLVGRVPVCNTTQAIAGPFQPYANNGTSGVQFAYYDVNGAVTADPLQVARISLVVRGQSTGLVNLSGTGGTVFHDSLRIEVGLRNRQ
;
A
#
# COMPACT_ATOMS: atom_id res chain seq x y z
N MET A 1 34.58 -65.66 59.10
CA MET A 1 33.36 -64.93 59.54
C MET A 1 33.79 -63.57 60.06
N LEU A 2 33.65 -62.52 59.23
CA LEU A 2 33.88 -61.13 59.61
C LEU A 2 32.53 -60.42 59.46
N THR A 3 31.99 -59.99 60.59
CA THR A 3 30.70 -59.30 60.71
C THR A 3 30.84 -57.87 60.18
N VAL A 4 30.20 -57.59 59.06
CA VAL A 4 30.00 -56.21 58.58
C VAL A 4 28.96 -55.57 59.49
N GLN A 5 29.41 -54.67 60.37
CA GLN A 5 28.50 -53.83 61.15
C GLN A 5 27.90 -52.75 60.22
N ALA A 6 26.59 -52.83 59.99
CA ALA A 6 25.84 -51.75 59.37
C ALA A 6 25.82 -50.54 60.31
N VAL A 7 26.40 -49.42 59.87
CA VAL A 7 26.31 -48.14 60.59
C VAL A 7 24.87 -47.65 60.53
N PRO A 8 24.21 -47.36 61.66
CA PRO A 8 22.84 -46.87 61.64
C PRO A 8 22.81 -45.48 60.99
N SER A 9 22.01 -45.32 59.94
CA SER A 9 21.72 -43.99 59.40
C SER A 9 20.98 -43.20 60.49
N ARG A 10 21.66 -42.26 61.14
CA ARG A 10 20.99 -41.28 61.99
C ARG A 10 20.02 -40.49 61.10
N ARG A 11 18.72 -40.77 61.23
CA ARG A 11 17.68 -39.90 60.70
C ARG A 11 17.65 -38.65 61.57
N ALA A 12 18.46 -37.65 61.22
CA ALA A 12 18.35 -36.33 61.81
C ALA A 12 17.03 -35.71 61.33
N GLY A 13 16.08 -35.50 62.25
CA GLY A 13 14.87 -34.74 61.96
C GLY A 13 15.21 -33.26 61.85
N PHE A 14 14.54 -32.55 60.94
CA PHE A 14 14.69 -31.09 60.80
C PHE A 14 14.13 -30.38 62.03
N THR A 15 14.84 -29.36 62.50
CA THR A 15 14.36 -28.49 63.58
C THR A 15 13.36 -27.47 63.02
N LEU A 16 12.37 -27.07 63.83
CA LEU A 16 11.33 -26.10 63.43
C LEU A 16 11.94 -24.74 63.01
N ILE A 17 13.06 -24.35 63.63
CA ILE A 17 13.81 -23.14 63.28
C ILE A 17 14.45 -23.24 61.89
N GLU A 18 14.96 -24.40 61.51
CA GLU A 18 15.61 -24.63 60.21
C GLU A 18 14.58 -24.57 59.07
N LEU A 19 13.37 -25.09 59.28
CA LEU A 19 12.26 -24.93 58.35
C LEU A 19 11.82 -23.46 58.21
N LEU A 20 11.73 -22.71 59.31
CA LEU A 20 11.40 -21.28 59.26
C LEU A 20 12.44 -20.47 58.49
N ILE A 21 13.73 -20.73 58.71
CA ILE A 21 14.82 -20.07 57.98
C ILE A 21 14.76 -20.44 56.48
N ALA A 22 14.57 -21.71 56.15
CA ALA A 22 14.46 -22.17 54.77
C ALA A 22 13.28 -21.51 54.04
N MET A 23 12.11 -21.42 54.69
CA MET A 23 10.94 -20.74 54.13
C MET A 23 11.18 -19.24 53.95
N GLY A 24 11.85 -18.58 54.91
CA GLY A 24 12.24 -17.17 54.80
C GLY A 24 13.16 -16.91 53.61
N LEU A 25 14.21 -17.72 53.44
CA LEU A 25 15.13 -17.61 52.31
C LEU A 25 14.44 -17.90 50.98
N MET A 26 13.59 -18.93 50.92
CA MET A 26 12.88 -19.29 49.68
C MET A 26 11.89 -18.20 49.26
N SER A 27 11.20 -17.54 50.21
CA SER A 27 10.31 -16.41 49.92
C SER A 27 11.08 -15.17 49.44
N LEU A 28 12.26 -14.89 50.02
CA LEU A 28 13.12 -13.78 49.58
C LEU A 28 13.63 -13.99 48.14
N VAL A 29 14.13 -15.19 47.84
CA VAL A 29 14.60 -15.55 46.49
C VAL A 29 13.43 -15.58 45.51
N GLY A 30 12.30 -16.19 45.88
CA GLY A 30 11.09 -16.22 45.07
C GLY A 30 10.57 -14.82 44.76
N GLY A 31 10.54 -13.93 45.75
CA GLY A 31 10.17 -12.53 45.57
C GLY A 31 11.10 -11.78 44.62
N ALA A 32 12.42 -12.00 44.72
CA ALA A 32 13.40 -11.41 43.81
C ALA A 32 13.17 -11.88 42.36
N ILE A 33 12.95 -13.18 42.15
CA ILE A 33 12.67 -13.76 40.82
C ILE A 33 11.39 -13.18 40.23
N VAL A 34 10.30 -13.15 41.00
CA VAL A 34 9.03 -12.56 40.54
C VAL A 34 9.20 -11.08 40.18
N SER A 35 9.95 -10.32 40.98
CA SER A 35 10.22 -8.92 40.69
C SER A 35 11.00 -8.71 39.38
N LEU A 36 11.94 -9.62 39.07
CA LEU A 36 12.71 -9.61 37.83
C LEU A 36 11.81 -9.95 36.64
N LEU A 37 10.99 -10.99 36.75
CA LEU A 37 10.05 -11.40 35.70
C LEU A 37 9.06 -10.28 35.36
N LEU A 38 8.49 -9.60 36.37
CA LEU A 38 7.58 -8.46 36.16
C LEU A 38 8.28 -7.25 35.52
N ARG A 39 9.56 -7.03 35.81
CA ARG A 39 10.36 -5.99 35.10
C ARG A 39 10.59 -6.38 33.65
N GLN A 40 10.95 -7.64 33.40
CA GLN A 40 11.21 -8.17 32.08
C GLN A 40 9.93 -8.15 31.21
N GLN A 41 8.79 -8.56 31.74
CA GLN A 41 7.50 -8.50 31.03
C GLN A 41 7.12 -7.07 30.63
N ARG A 42 7.28 -6.09 31.54
CA ARG A 42 7.01 -4.67 31.23
C ARG A 42 7.94 -4.12 30.15
N PHE A 43 9.22 -4.47 30.22
CA PHE A 43 10.20 -4.09 29.21
C PHE A 43 9.86 -4.68 27.84
N TYR A 44 9.50 -5.96 27.77
CA TYR A 44 9.11 -6.60 26.52
C TYR A 44 7.83 -6.01 25.92
N ASN A 45 6.82 -5.73 26.75
CA ASN A 45 5.59 -5.08 26.29
C ASN A 45 5.90 -3.68 25.74
N SER A 46 6.68 -2.89 26.47
CA SER A 46 7.11 -1.54 26.05
C SER A 46 7.92 -1.56 24.74
N THR A 47 8.81 -2.54 24.58
CA THR A 47 9.64 -2.69 23.39
C THR A 47 8.79 -3.14 22.19
N THR A 48 7.86 -4.07 22.41
CA THR A 48 6.92 -4.53 21.37
C THR A 48 6.07 -3.37 20.87
N GLU A 49 5.53 -2.56 21.78
CA GLU A 49 4.72 -1.39 21.46
C GLU A 49 5.48 -0.36 20.61
N LEU A 50 6.75 -0.10 20.97
CA LEU A 50 7.63 0.79 20.24
C LEU A 50 7.93 0.27 18.83
N ILE A 51 8.24 -1.02 18.70
CA ILE A 51 8.50 -1.68 17.42
C ILE A 51 7.26 -1.61 16.53
N GLN A 52 6.08 -1.94 17.05
CA GLN A 52 4.81 -1.88 16.33
C GLN A 52 4.52 -0.46 15.83
N THR A 53 4.66 0.55 16.69
CA THR A 53 4.45 1.96 16.31
C THR A 53 5.35 2.36 15.13
N ARG A 54 6.63 1.98 15.18
CA ARG A 54 7.59 2.26 14.09
C ARG A 54 7.29 1.49 12.82
N GLN A 55 6.86 0.22 12.92
CA GLN A 55 6.47 -0.59 11.78
C GLN A 55 5.27 0.04 11.04
N GLN A 56 4.27 0.54 11.78
CA GLN A 56 3.10 1.20 11.21
C GLN A 56 3.48 2.50 10.46
N ILE A 57 4.36 3.32 11.04
CA ILE A 57 4.90 4.52 10.35
C ILE A 57 5.62 4.12 9.05
N ARG A 58 6.47 3.08 9.09
CA ARG A 58 7.20 2.60 7.90
C ARG A 58 6.28 2.00 6.83
N GLN A 59 5.19 1.35 7.22
CA GLN A 59 4.20 0.81 6.29
C GLN A 59 3.51 1.92 5.51
N ALA A 60 3.03 2.97 6.19
CA ALA A 60 2.49 4.16 5.54
C ALA A 60 3.54 4.82 4.60
N ALA A 61 4.79 4.83 5.04
CA ALA A 61 5.91 5.44 4.33
C ALA A 61 6.34 4.71 3.06
N ALA A 62 6.15 3.40 3.00
CA ALA A 62 6.58 2.60 1.86
C ALA A 62 5.54 2.64 0.72
N MET A 63 4.26 2.67 1.05
CA MET A 63 3.17 2.53 0.08
C MET A 63 2.95 3.82 -0.73
N LEU A 64 2.76 4.95 -0.05
CA LEU A 64 2.42 6.23 -0.68
C LEU A 64 3.46 6.69 -1.73
N PRO A 65 4.78 6.67 -1.47
CA PRO A 65 5.75 7.08 -2.47
C PRO A 65 5.75 6.21 -3.73
N SER A 66 5.45 4.92 -3.62
CA SER A 66 5.35 4.04 -4.78
C SER A 66 4.19 4.45 -5.70
N ASP A 67 3.02 4.72 -5.11
CA ASP A 67 1.84 5.14 -5.86
C ASP A 67 1.98 6.55 -6.44
N LEU A 68 2.60 7.47 -5.69
CA LEU A 68 2.73 8.86 -6.09
C LEU A 68 3.78 9.09 -7.18
N ARG A 69 4.80 8.23 -7.33
CA ARG A 69 5.82 8.39 -8.39
C ARG A 69 5.26 8.30 -9.81
N GLY A 70 4.12 7.63 -9.98
CA GLY A 70 3.49 7.40 -11.28
C GLY A 70 2.54 8.51 -11.73
N ILE A 71 2.24 9.49 -10.87
CA ILE A 71 1.22 10.50 -11.16
C ILE A 71 1.80 11.68 -11.93
N SER A 72 0.94 12.31 -12.74
CA SER A 72 1.23 13.53 -13.49
C SER A 72 0.32 14.65 -12.99
N SER A 73 0.89 15.66 -12.33
CA SER A 73 0.13 16.86 -11.95
C SER A 73 -0.32 17.63 -13.19
N ALA A 74 0.58 17.81 -14.17
CA ALA A 74 0.27 18.44 -15.45
C ALA A 74 -0.77 17.64 -16.27
N GLY A 75 -0.83 16.32 -16.07
CA GLY A 75 -1.84 15.43 -16.67
C GLY A 75 -3.19 15.45 -15.95
N GLY A 76 -3.33 16.26 -14.89
CA GLY A 76 -4.56 16.37 -14.11
C GLY A 76 -4.89 15.10 -13.32
N ASP A 77 -3.89 14.34 -12.85
CA ASP A 77 -4.12 13.10 -12.11
C ASP A 77 -4.59 13.33 -10.67
N ILE A 78 -4.35 14.50 -10.09
CA ILE A 78 -4.77 14.88 -8.74
C ILE A 78 -6.17 15.50 -8.81
N SER A 79 -7.14 14.85 -8.17
CA SER A 79 -8.55 15.32 -8.14
C SER A 79 -8.92 16.05 -6.86
N VAL A 80 -8.37 15.63 -5.72
CA VAL A 80 -8.58 16.27 -4.41
C VAL A 80 -7.26 16.33 -3.70
N MET A 81 -6.91 17.50 -3.18
CA MET A 81 -5.75 17.67 -2.32
C MET A 81 -6.09 18.55 -1.12
N THR A 82 -5.92 17.98 0.07
CA THR A 82 -6.08 18.68 1.36
C THR A 82 -4.94 18.28 2.27
N ASP A 83 -4.82 18.94 3.43
CA ASP A 83 -3.86 18.57 4.46
C ASP A 83 -4.04 17.15 5.02
N SER A 84 -5.23 16.56 4.86
CA SER A 84 -5.68 15.33 5.53
C SER A 84 -6.07 14.23 4.54
N ALA A 85 -6.18 14.54 3.26
CA ALA A 85 -6.56 13.60 2.22
C ALA A 85 -5.95 13.96 0.87
N LEU A 86 -5.63 12.92 0.10
CA LEU A 86 -5.16 13.04 -1.27
C LEU A 86 -5.91 12.03 -2.13
N GLU A 87 -6.49 12.50 -3.22
CA GLU A 87 -7.17 11.68 -4.21
C GLU A 87 -6.54 11.89 -5.59
N PHE A 88 -6.23 10.77 -6.25
CA PHE A 88 -5.55 10.79 -7.54
C PHE A 88 -5.82 9.53 -8.36
N ARG A 89 -5.43 9.57 -9.63
CA ARG A 89 -5.41 8.40 -10.52
C ARG A 89 -4.17 7.55 -10.24
N SER A 90 -4.36 6.38 -9.63
CA SER A 90 -3.28 5.40 -9.42
C SER A 90 -3.23 4.40 -10.57
N VAL A 91 -2.03 4.13 -11.06
CA VAL A 91 -1.77 3.12 -12.10
C VAL A 91 -1.81 1.73 -11.47
N PHE A 92 -2.74 0.88 -11.90
CA PHE A 92 -2.79 -0.51 -11.44
C PHE A 92 -2.31 -1.51 -12.49
N GLY A 93 -2.01 -1.05 -13.70
CA GLY A 93 -1.62 -1.94 -14.78
C GLY A 93 -1.21 -1.24 -16.08
N SER A 94 -0.65 -2.04 -16.97
CA SER A 94 -0.27 -1.66 -18.32
C SER A 94 -0.50 -2.82 -19.29
N SER A 95 -0.70 -2.48 -20.56
CA SER A 95 -0.77 -3.43 -21.66
C SER A 95 -0.31 -2.75 -22.94
N VAL A 96 -0.38 -3.48 -24.04
CA VAL A 96 -0.09 -3.00 -25.39
C VAL A 96 -1.33 -3.22 -26.25
N VAL A 97 -1.62 -2.26 -27.13
CA VAL A 97 -2.67 -2.37 -28.13
C VAL A 97 -2.31 -3.49 -29.08
N CYS A 98 -3.10 -4.55 -29.10
CA CYS A 98 -2.95 -5.63 -30.07
C CYS A 98 -3.81 -5.42 -31.32
N ALA A 99 -5.01 -4.85 -31.17
CA ALA A 99 -5.86 -4.48 -32.29
C ALA A 99 -6.60 -3.18 -31.99
N ASN A 100 -6.86 -2.40 -33.04
CA ASN A 100 -7.70 -1.20 -32.99
C ASN A 100 -8.68 -1.29 -34.16
N ILE A 101 -9.91 -1.73 -33.89
CA ILE A 101 -10.92 -1.99 -34.92
C ILE A 101 -12.19 -1.21 -34.57
N GLY A 102 -12.61 -0.29 -35.43
CA GLY A 102 -13.80 0.52 -35.21
C GLY A 102 -13.72 1.39 -33.95
N GLY A 103 -12.51 1.81 -33.55
CA GLY A 103 -12.28 2.58 -32.33
C GLY A 103 -12.36 1.77 -31.03
N VAL A 104 -12.35 0.43 -31.13
CA VAL A 104 -12.31 -0.49 -30.01
C VAL A 104 -10.90 -1.09 -29.91
N LEU A 105 -10.30 -1.00 -28.73
CA LEU A 105 -8.94 -1.46 -28.49
C LEU A 105 -8.94 -2.86 -27.90
N SER A 106 -8.03 -3.72 -28.33
CA SER A 106 -7.81 -5.03 -27.73
C SER A 106 -6.42 -5.15 -27.13
N THR A 107 -6.30 -5.85 -26.01
CA THR A 107 -5.03 -6.00 -25.27
C THR A 107 -4.29 -7.27 -25.65
N VAL A 108 -2.95 -7.25 -25.60
CA VAL A 108 -2.18 -8.49 -25.57
C VAL A 108 -2.54 -9.31 -24.31
N PRO A 109 -2.67 -10.65 -24.36
CA PRO A 109 -2.93 -11.47 -23.16
C PRO A 109 -1.76 -11.38 -22.15
N ARG A 110 -2.00 -11.82 -20.91
CA ARG A 110 -1.03 -11.64 -19.81
C ARG A 110 0.20 -12.52 -19.94
N VAL A 111 0.00 -13.76 -20.38
CA VAL A 111 1.08 -14.74 -20.56
C VAL A 111 1.31 -14.95 -22.05
N LEU A 112 2.57 -14.98 -22.47
CA LEU A 112 2.95 -15.25 -23.86
C LEU A 112 3.95 -16.40 -23.88
N ALA A 113 3.84 -17.29 -24.86
CA ALA A 113 4.80 -18.38 -25.08
C ALA A 113 6.22 -17.88 -25.41
N THR A 114 6.37 -16.62 -25.82
CA THR A 114 7.67 -15.97 -26.02
C THR A 114 8.37 -15.60 -24.71
N GLY A 115 7.66 -15.61 -23.58
CA GLY A 115 8.13 -15.08 -22.30
C GLY A 115 8.12 -13.55 -22.20
N ALA A 116 7.69 -12.83 -23.25
CA ALA A 116 7.58 -11.38 -23.21
C ALA A 116 6.44 -10.93 -22.28
N THR A 117 6.69 -9.92 -21.46
CA THR A 117 5.69 -9.37 -20.53
C THR A 117 5.14 -8.04 -21.04
N MET A 118 4.19 -8.12 -21.98
CA MET A 118 3.57 -6.93 -22.59
C MET A 118 2.34 -6.44 -21.82
N THR A 119 1.75 -7.32 -21.00
CA THR A 119 0.57 -7.03 -20.20
C THR A 119 0.84 -7.42 -18.76
N ASN A 120 0.67 -6.46 -17.86
CA ASN A 120 0.74 -6.71 -16.43
C ASN A 120 -0.16 -5.74 -15.68
N TRP A 121 -0.97 -6.28 -14.77
CA TRP A 121 -1.86 -5.52 -13.90
C TRP A 121 -2.07 -6.25 -12.59
N ALA A 122 -2.27 -5.49 -11.51
CA ALA A 122 -2.58 -6.04 -10.18
C ALA A 122 -4.03 -6.56 -10.11
N THR A 123 -4.92 -6.03 -10.96
CA THR A 123 -6.31 -6.46 -11.09
C THR A 123 -6.73 -6.36 -12.55
N ILE A 124 -7.64 -7.22 -12.98
CA ILE A 124 -8.15 -7.19 -14.36
C ILE A 124 -8.93 -5.88 -14.55
N PRO A 125 -8.68 -5.11 -15.63
CA PRO A 125 -9.47 -3.92 -15.94
C PRO A 125 -10.96 -4.24 -16.03
N VAL A 126 -11.80 -3.34 -15.54
CA VAL A 126 -13.26 -3.48 -15.55
C VAL A 126 -13.93 -2.24 -16.13
N VAL A 127 -15.22 -2.36 -16.45
CA VAL A 127 -16.03 -1.20 -16.86
C VAL A 127 -15.98 -0.12 -15.77
N GLY A 128 -15.76 1.12 -16.19
CA GLY A 128 -15.60 2.27 -15.30
C GLY A 128 -14.14 2.64 -15.01
N ASP A 129 -13.18 1.76 -15.29
CA ASP A 129 -11.75 2.10 -15.19
C ASP A 129 -11.35 3.12 -16.26
N SER A 130 -10.35 3.93 -15.95
CA SER A 130 -9.77 4.86 -16.90
C SER A 130 -8.52 4.24 -17.51
N LEU A 131 -8.20 4.59 -18.75
CA LEU A 131 -6.96 4.25 -19.40
C LEU A 131 -6.39 5.44 -20.14
N ALA A 132 -5.07 5.44 -20.30
CA ALA A 132 -4.37 6.31 -21.23
C ALA A 132 -3.72 5.42 -22.28
N VAL A 133 -3.92 5.76 -23.55
CA VAL A 133 -3.29 5.07 -24.67
C VAL A 133 -2.45 6.06 -25.44
N TYR A 134 -1.22 5.63 -25.74
CA TYR A 134 -0.28 6.44 -26.53
C TYR A 134 -0.75 6.51 -27.98
N ASN A 135 -0.83 7.71 -28.51
CA ASN A 135 -1.25 7.99 -29.87
C ASN A 135 -0.12 8.74 -30.57
N ASN A 136 0.40 8.21 -31.68
CA ASN A 136 1.49 8.84 -32.44
C ASN A 136 0.99 9.95 -33.39
N GLY A 137 -0.31 10.24 -33.35
CA GLY A 137 -0.92 11.16 -34.29
C GLY A 137 -0.92 10.65 -35.75
N PRO A 138 -1.39 11.48 -36.68
CA PRO A 138 -1.44 11.13 -38.09
C PRO A 138 -0.10 11.27 -38.82
N THR A 139 0.90 11.92 -38.21
CA THR A 139 2.20 12.18 -38.84
C THR A 139 3.33 11.42 -38.14
N LEU A 140 4.57 11.59 -38.63
CA LEU A 140 5.78 11.09 -37.97
C LEU A 140 6.43 12.14 -37.06
N ALA A 141 5.75 13.27 -36.84
CA ALA A 141 6.27 14.32 -35.99
C ALA A 141 6.12 13.94 -34.51
N VAL A 142 6.93 14.51 -33.64
CA VAL A 142 6.83 14.26 -32.19
C VAL A 142 5.79 15.19 -31.53
N ILE A 143 5.29 16.17 -32.28
CA ILE A 143 4.39 17.21 -31.74
C ILE A 143 2.93 16.77 -31.66
N ASP A 144 2.53 15.78 -32.45
CA ASP A 144 1.20 15.16 -32.45
C ASP A 144 1.16 13.86 -31.63
N ASP A 145 2.30 13.42 -31.11
CA ASP A 145 2.43 12.34 -30.15
C ASP A 145 1.85 12.75 -28.79
N GLY A 146 0.98 11.91 -28.23
CA GLY A 146 0.36 12.22 -26.95
C GLY A 146 -0.34 11.05 -26.29
N TRP A 147 -0.55 11.19 -24.98
CA TRP A 147 -1.40 10.28 -24.21
C TRP A 147 -2.86 10.72 -24.33
N SER A 148 -3.70 9.86 -24.90
CA SER A 148 -5.15 10.07 -24.95
C SER A 148 -5.81 9.35 -23.78
N LEU A 149 -6.53 10.10 -22.94
CA LEU A 149 -7.25 9.55 -21.79
C LEU A 149 -8.69 9.20 -22.17
N SER A 150 -9.11 8.00 -21.78
CA SER A 150 -10.45 7.47 -22.05
C SER A 150 -10.93 6.61 -20.87
N ARG A 151 -12.23 6.35 -20.81
CA ARG A 151 -12.83 5.43 -19.82
C ARG A 151 -13.35 4.18 -20.51
N ILE A 152 -13.24 3.03 -19.85
CA ILE A 152 -13.78 1.75 -20.33
C ILE A 152 -15.30 1.75 -20.10
N THR A 153 -16.07 1.60 -21.17
CA THR A 153 -17.54 1.50 -21.14
C THR A 153 -18.03 0.07 -21.32
N VAL A 154 -17.30 -0.75 -22.09
CA VAL A 154 -17.55 -2.19 -22.26
C VAL A 154 -16.22 -2.91 -22.24
N ARG A 155 -16.21 -4.12 -21.65
CA ARG A 155 -15.05 -5.00 -21.66
C ARG A 155 -15.46 -6.44 -21.89
N ASP A 156 -15.07 -6.96 -23.06
CA ASP A 156 -15.32 -8.34 -23.46
C ASP A 156 -14.02 -9.15 -23.38
N SER A 157 -14.13 -10.40 -22.93
CA SER A 157 -13.04 -11.36 -22.99
C SER A 157 -13.04 -12.09 -24.34
N VAL A 158 -11.91 -12.10 -25.02
CA VAL A 158 -11.69 -12.82 -26.27
C VAL A 158 -10.75 -13.98 -26.00
N THR A 159 -11.23 -15.20 -26.24
CA THR A 159 -10.58 -16.46 -25.83
C THR A 159 -9.90 -17.20 -26.98
N THR A 160 -9.87 -16.61 -28.17
CA THR A 160 -9.22 -17.15 -29.37
C THR A 160 -8.46 -16.06 -30.13
N ASN A 161 -7.50 -16.45 -30.97
CA ASN A 161 -6.73 -15.53 -31.81
C ASN A 161 -7.54 -15.02 -33.02
N VAL A 162 -8.58 -14.22 -32.76
CA VAL A 162 -9.44 -13.57 -33.77
C VAL A 162 -9.08 -12.10 -33.96
N ALA A 163 -9.48 -11.51 -35.09
CA ALA A 163 -9.12 -10.15 -35.49
C ALA A 163 -9.49 -9.09 -34.44
N ASN A 164 -10.65 -9.22 -33.79
CA ASN A 164 -11.15 -8.31 -32.76
C ASN A 164 -10.59 -8.59 -31.35
N GLY A 165 -9.75 -9.61 -31.18
CA GLY A 165 -8.96 -9.85 -29.97
C GLY A 165 -7.50 -9.50 -30.24
N CYS A 166 -6.69 -10.54 -30.37
CA CYS A 166 -5.28 -10.38 -30.70
C CYS A 166 -4.88 -11.50 -31.68
N PRO A 167 -4.97 -11.25 -33.01
CA PRO A 167 -4.65 -12.27 -34.00
C PRO A 167 -3.13 -12.44 -34.10
N THR A 168 -2.68 -13.63 -34.49
CA THR A 168 -1.25 -13.94 -34.67
C THR A 168 -0.57 -13.09 -35.75
N ALA A 169 -1.36 -12.58 -36.70
CA ALA A 169 -0.90 -11.67 -37.75
C ALA A 169 -0.29 -10.36 -37.22
N THR A 170 -0.57 -9.98 -35.97
CA THR A 170 0.06 -8.82 -35.31
C THR A 170 1.52 -9.05 -34.95
N GLY A 171 1.98 -10.31 -34.91
CA GLY A 171 3.29 -10.69 -34.39
C GLY A 171 3.41 -10.61 -32.86
N LEU A 172 2.38 -10.13 -32.16
CA LEU A 172 2.38 -9.96 -30.70
C LEU A 172 1.96 -11.22 -29.94
N THR A 173 1.30 -12.16 -30.62
CA THR A 173 0.86 -13.44 -30.05
C THR A 173 1.14 -14.60 -31.02
N ARG A 174 1.25 -15.80 -30.44
CA ARG A 174 1.33 -17.08 -31.14
C ARG A 174 0.01 -17.85 -30.99
N ALA A 175 -0.15 -18.87 -31.82
CA ALA A 175 -1.26 -19.80 -31.68
C ALA A 175 -1.20 -20.46 -30.29
N GLY A 176 -2.32 -20.42 -29.57
CA GLY A 176 -2.43 -20.99 -28.22
C GLY A 176 -2.08 -20.03 -27.08
N ASP A 177 -1.54 -18.83 -27.37
CA ASP A 177 -1.35 -17.80 -26.32
C ASP A 177 -2.69 -17.34 -25.75
N ILE A 178 -3.74 -17.32 -26.57
CA ILE A 178 -5.07 -16.88 -26.15
C ILE A 178 -5.94 -18.10 -25.84
N SER A 179 -6.51 -18.10 -24.65
CA SER A 179 -7.45 -19.12 -24.18
C SER A 179 -8.45 -18.51 -23.19
N ALA A 180 -9.40 -19.31 -22.70
CA ALA A 180 -10.29 -18.89 -21.61
C ALA A 180 -9.53 -18.52 -20.32
N ALA A 181 -8.39 -19.16 -20.06
CA ALA A 181 -7.56 -18.89 -18.88
C ALA A 181 -6.59 -17.71 -19.09
N ASN A 182 -6.34 -17.31 -20.34
CA ASN A 182 -5.44 -16.22 -20.71
C ASN A 182 -6.04 -15.39 -21.86
N PRO A 183 -7.17 -14.69 -21.61
CA PRO A 183 -7.87 -13.98 -22.67
C PRO A 183 -7.17 -12.68 -23.05
N SER A 184 -7.43 -12.25 -24.30
CA SER A 184 -7.29 -10.86 -24.70
C SER A 184 -8.55 -10.11 -24.25
N TYR A 185 -8.43 -8.84 -23.83
CA TYR A 185 -9.59 -8.02 -23.49
C TYR A 185 -9.86 -7.00 -24.58
N ARG A 186 -11.11 -6.97 -25.08
CA ARG A 186 -11.60 -5.98 -26.01
C ARG A 186 -12.32 -4.88 -25.22
N LEU A 187 -11.86 -3.65 -25.40
CA LEU A 187 -12.18 -2.47 -24.59
C LEU A 187 -12.89 -1.44 -25.46
N THR A 188 -14.18 -1.25 -25.23
CA THR A 188 -14.91 -0.11 -25.78
C THR A 188 -14.68 1.08 -24.87
N LEU A 189 -14.34 2.21 -25.47
CA LEU A 189 -14.00 3.43 -24.76
C LEU A 189 -15.17 4.43 -24.75
N SER A 190 -15.16 5.37 -23.82
CA SER A 190 -16.12 6.48 -23.76
C SER A 190 -16.05 7.39 -24.99
N THR A 191 -14.84 7.53 -25.53
CA THR A 191 -14.57 8.20 -26.81
C THR A 191 -13.85 7.18 -27.66
N ALA A 192 -14.39 6.92 -28.87
CA ALA A 192 -13.81 5.93 -29.77
C ALA A 192 -12.32 6.19 -29.98
N ALA A 193 -11.50 5.14 -29.91
CA ALA A 193 -10.07 5.26 -30.09
C ALA A 193 -9.75 5.81 -31.48
N ALA A 194 -8.82 6.75 -31.56
CA ALA A 194 -8.35 7.28 -32.83
C ALA A 194 -7.75 6.15 -33.69
N ASN A 195 -7.98 6.18 -35.00
CA ASN A 195 -7.38 5.24 -35.96
C ASN A 195 -5.85 5.39 -36.08
N THR A 196 -5.30 6.50 -35.59
CA THR A 196 -3.86 6.77 -35.51
C THR A 196 -3.15 6.01 -34.39
N ILE A 197 -3.90 5.39 -33.46
CA ILE A 197 -3.33 4.52 -32.43
C ILE A 197 -2.89 3.21 -33.10
N ALA A 198 -1.58 3.02 -33.19
CA ALA A 198 -0.95 1.87 -33.81
C ALA A 198 -1.05 0.59 -32.94
N VAL A 199 -1.04 -0.56 -33.61
CA VAL A 199 -0.73 -1.84 -32.95
C VAL A 199 0.68 -1.76 -32.37
N GLY A 200 0.86 -2.16 -31.12
CA GLY A 200 2.10 -1.96 -30.37
C GLY A 200 2.09 -0.73 -29.46
N ALA A 201 1.09 0.16 -29.55
CA ALA A 201 0.99 1.33 -28.68
C ALA A 201 0.79 0.95 -27.21
N ALA A 202 1.39 1.72 -26.30
CA ALA A 202 1.30 1.47 -24.87
C ALA A 202 -0.06 1.90 -24.30
N ILE A 203 -0.60 1.08 -23.40
CA ILE A 203 -1.81 1.34 -22.61
C ILE A 203 -1.42 1.37 -21.13
N ARG A 204 -1.90 2.37 -20.39
CA ARG A 204 -1.84 2.45 -18.93
C ARG A 204 -3.25 2.45 -18.37
N PHE A 205 -3.49 1.66 -17.32
CA PHE A 205 -4.78 1.58 -16.66
C PHE A 205 -4.74 2.27 -15.30
N PHE A 206 -5.79 3.03 -15.02
CA PHE A 206 -5.91 3.89 -13.85
C PHE A 206 -7.22 3.65 -13.13
N ARG A 207 -7.16 3.77 -11.81
CA ARG A 207 -8.34 3.89 -10.95
C ARG A 207 -8.15 5.03 -9.98
N ARG A 208 -9.24 5.75 -9.67
CA ARG A 208 -9.19 6.79 -8.63
C ARG A 208 -9.02 6.12 -7.28
N VAL A 209 -8.01 6.56 -6.54
CA VAL A 209 -7.76 6.11 -5.17
C VAL A 209 -7.71 7.33 -4.26
N ARG A 210 -8.09 7.12 -3.01
CA ARG A 210 -8.02 8.14 -1.98
C ARG A 210 -7.29 7.61 -0.76
N TYR A 211 -6.28 8.36 -0.35
CA TYR A 211 -5.64 8.24 0.95
C TYR A 211 -6.19 9.34 1.85
N ARG A 212 -6.52 9.01 3.09
CA ARG A 212 -6.98 10.01 4.09
C ARG A 212 -6.64 9.58 5.49
N ILE A 213 -6.45 10.53 6.40
CA ILE A 213 -6.56 10.22 7.82
C ILE A 213 -8.03 10.01 8.18
N TYR A 214 -8.33 8.99 8.98
CA TYR A 214 -9.68 8.77 9.48
C TYR A 214 -9.68 8.07 10.83
N ARG A 215 -10.79 8.24 11.57
CA ARG A 215 -11.04 7.52 12.81
C ARG A 215 -11.86 6.27 12.51
N ASP A 216 -11.37 5.10 12.90
CA ASP A 216 -12.07 3.82 12.72
C ASP A 216 -12.97 3.50 13.94
N THR A 217 -13.66 2.37 13.89
CA THR A 217 -14.65 1.92 14.88
C THR A 217 -14.07 1.67 16.27
N ASP A 218 -12.77 1.43 16.36
CA ASP A 218 -12.01 1.30 17.62
C ASP A 218 -11.58 2.65 18.23
N ASN A 219 -12.10 3.75 17.69
CA ASN A 219 -11.80 5.12 18.09
C ASN A 219 -10.34 5.57 17.90
N GLN A 220 -9.52 4.80 17.18
CA GLN A 220 -8.15 5.13 16.83
C GLN A 220 -8.07 5.75 15.43
N TRP A 221 -6.95 6.41 15.13
CA TRP A 221 -6.74 7.11 13.86
C TRP A 221 -5.82 6.33 12.94
N TYR A 222 -6.21 6.18 11.68
CA TYR A 222 -5.49 5.39 10.68
C TYR A 222 -5.29 6.19 9.40
N LEU A 223 -4.25 5.80 8.66
CA LEU A 223 -4.20 6.08 7.23
C LEU A 223 -5.17 5.12 6.56
N GLY A 224 -6.23 5.68 6.01
CA GLY A 224 -7.26 4.97 5.28
C GLY A 224 -7.00 5.00 3.78
N PHE A 225 -7.36 3.91 3.12
CA PHE A 225 -7.32 3.76 1.68
C PHE A 225 -8.69 3.30 1.18
N PHE A 226 -9.11 3.85 0.04
CA PHE A 226 -10.18 3.26 -0.77
C PHE A 226 -10.01 3.64 -2.23
N ASN A 227 -10.68 2.89 -3.11
CA ASN A 227 -10.77 3.22 -4.51
C ASN A 227 -12.20 3.55 -4.92
N CYS A 228 -12.31 4.34 -5.97
CA CYS A 228 -13.56 4.72 -6.61
C CYS A 228 -13.58 4.22 -8.05
N LEU A 229 -14.69 3.62 -8.43
CA LEU A 229 -14.94 3.11 -9.77
C LEU A 229 -16.29 3.65 -10.27
N VAL A 230 -16.27 4.33 -11.43
CA VAL A 230 -17.49 4.90 -11.99
C VAL A 230 -18.43 3.79 -12.42
N GLY A 231 -19.70 3.86 -12.02
CA GLY A 231 -20.70 2.83 -12.31
C GLY A 231 -20.72 1.67 -11.31
N ARG A 232 -19.82 1.63 -10.33
CA ARG A 232 -19.94 0.75 -9.15
C ARG A 232 -20.97 1.32 -8.18
N VAL A 233 -21.66 0.46 -7.43
CA VAL A 233 -22.53 0.83 -6.31
C VAL A 233 -22.04 0.13 -5.03
N PRO A 234 -21.59 0.87 -4.00
CA PRO A 234 -21.29 2.30 -4.00
C PRO A 234 -20.12 2.64 -4.94
N VAL A 235 -20.07 3.88 -5.45
CA VAL A 235 -19.02 4.33 -6.39
C VAL A 235 -17.62 4.15 -5.78
N CYS A 236 -17.50 4.45 -4.49
CA CYS A 236 -16.28 4.27 -3.73
C CYS A 236 -16.46 3.13 -2.74
N ASN A 237 -15.43 2.28 -2.61
CA ASN A 237 -15.40 1.27 -1.57
C ASN A 237 -15.38 1.92 -0.18
N THR A 238 -15.71 1.11 0.83
CA THR A 238 -15.48 1.49 2.23
C THR A 238 -13.99 1.73 2.46
N THR A 239 -13.69 2.69 3.34
CA THR A 239 -12.30 2.98 3.75
C THR A 239 -11.74 1.79 4.53
N GLN A 240 -10.54 1.36 4.19
CA GLN A 240 -9.80 0.33 4.89
C GLN A 240 -8.56 0.93 5.55
N ALA A 241 -8.27 0.55 6.79
CA ALA A 241 -7.04 0.92 7.47
C ALA A 241 -5.86 0.21 6.81
N ILE A 242 -4.88 0.98 6.34
CA ILE A 242 -3.64 0.44 5.77
C ILE A 242 -2.45 0.62 6.68
N ALA A 243 -2.49 1.58 7.61
CA ALA A 243 -1.47 1.78 8.62
C ALA A 243 -2.03 2.61 9.80
N GLY A 244 -1.50 2.36 10.99
CA GLY A 244 -1.85 3.07 12.22
C GLY A 244 -1.80 2.14 13.44
N PRO A 245 -2.06 2.64 14.65
CA PRO A 245 -2.69 3.93 14.91
C PRO A 245 -1.70 5.12 14.84
N PHE A 246 -2.23 6.27 14.44
CA PHE A 246 -1.54 7.55 14.36
C PHE A 246 -2.12 8.54 15.37
N GLN A 247 -1.44 9.67 15.54
CA GLN A 247 -2.00 10.78 16.30
C GLN A 247 -3.34 11.25 15.69
N PRO A 248 -4.22 11.89 16.46
CA PRO A 248 -5.47 12.45 15.94
C PRO A 248 -5.25 13.45 14.81
N TYR A 249 -6.27 13.61 13.97
CA TYR A 249 -6.30 14.73 13.04
C TYR A 249 -6.32 16.06 13.79
N ALA A 250 -5.51 17.00 13.34
CA ALA A 250 -5.46 18.36 13.85
C ALA A 250 -5.12 19.34 12.72
N ASN A 251 -5.84 20.46 12.66
CA ASN A 251 -5.70 21.50 11.63
C ASN A 251 -4.56 22.51 11.91
N ASN A 252 -3.81 22.31 12.99
CA ASN A 252 -2.71 23.18 13.45
C ASN A 252 -1.32 22.64 13.06
N GLY A 253 -1.26 21.65 12.17
CA GLY A 253 0.00 21.04 11.72
C GLY A 253 0.53 19.91 12.60
N THR A 254 -0.21 19.46 13.61
CA THR A 254 0.14 18.29 14.44
C THR A 254 -0.68 17.05 14.14
N SER A 255 -1.33 16.99 12.97
CA SER A 255 -2.12 15.83 12.53
C SER A 255 -1.27 14.55 12.46
N GLY A 256 -1.85 13.39 12.79
CA GLY A 256 -1.19 12.09 12.63
C GLY A 256 -0.76 11.75 11.21
N VAL A 257 -1.50 12.23 10.21
CA VAL A 257 -1.12 12.19 8.81
C VAL A 257 -1.36 13.57 8.24
N GLN A 258 -0.35 14.12 7.57
CA GLN A 258 -0.41 15.45 7.01
C GLN A 258 0.22 15.48 5.62
N PHE A 259 -0.49 16.07 4.68
CA PHE A 259 -0.01 16.35 3.34
C PHE A 259 0.32 17.84 3.20
N ALA A 260 1.40 18.15 2.48
CA ALA A 260 1.69 19.49 2.01
C ALA A 260 2.17 19.41 0.55
N TYR A 261 1.79 20.40 -0.24
CA TYR A 261 1.98 20.42 -1.69
C TYR A 261 2.83 21.62 -2.07
N TYR A 262 3.84 21.38 -2.90
CA TYR A 262 4.77 22.40 -3.33
C TYR A 262 4.86 22.44 -4.86
N ASP A 263 5.01 23.66 -5.39
CA ASP A 263 5.29 23.89 -6.81
C ASP A 263 6.77 23.65 -7.16
N VAL A 264 7.12 23.84 -8.45
CA VAL A 264 8.48 23.61 -8.96
C VAL A 264 9.53 24.54 -8.32
N ASN A 265 9.10 25.70 -7.81
CA ASN A 265 9.94 26.67 -7.13
C ASN A 265 10.06 26.38 -5.61
N GLY A 266 9.30 25.40 -5.10
CA GLY A 266 9.27 25.02 -3.69
C GLY A 266 8.30 25.84 -2.84
N ALA A 267 7.45 26.69 -3.44
CA ALA A 267 6.39 27.40 -2.75
C ALA A 267 5.17 26.50 -2.52
N VAL A 268 4.41 26.74 -1.45
CA VAL A 268 3.19 25.97 -1.18
C VAL A 268 2.13 26.31 -2.23
N THR A 269 1.52 25.29 -2.84
CA THR A 269 0.49 25.47 -3.86
C THR A 269 -0.85 24.87 -3.46
N ALA A 270 -1.91 25.56 -3.85
CA ALA A 270 -3.29 25.09 -3.78
C ALA A 270 -3.86 24.71 -5.17
N ASP A 271 -3.03 24.76 -6.23
CA ASP A 271 -3.37 24.32 -7.57
C ASP A 271 -2.88 22.87 -7.82
N PRO A 272 -3.78 21.89 -8.02
CA PRO A 272 -3.40 20.50 -8.30
C PRO A 272 -2.53 20.31 -9.55
N LEU A 273 -2.63 21.21 -10.53
CA LEU A 273 -1.88 21.13 -11.78
C LEU A 273 -0.42 21.58 -11.62
N GLN A 274 -0.14 22.39 -10.60
CA GLN A 274 1.20 22.94 -10.32
C GLN A 274 1.97 22.14 -9.27
N VAL A 275 1.44 21.02 -8.79
CA VAL A 275 2.13 20.21 -7.77
C VAL A 275 3.39 19.58 -8.37
N ALA A 276 4.54 19.89 -7.80
CA ALA A 276 5.84 19.35 -8.16
C ALA A 276 6.41 18.38 -7.11
N ARG A 277 6.03 18.59 -5.84
CA ARG A 277 6.46 17.79 -4.70
C ARG A 277 5.35 17.67 -3.67
N ILE A 278 5.17 16.46 -3.16
CA ILE A 278 4.23 16.15 -2.08
C ILE A 278 5.04 15.75 -0.85
N SER A 279 4.89 16.50 0.24
CA SER A 279 5.39 16.14 1.56
C SER A 279 4.31 15.38 2.31
N LEU A 280 4.66 14.20 2.81
CA LEU A 280 3.85 13.42 3.72
C LEU A 280 4.54 13.37 5.08
N VAL A 281 3.83 13.78 6.13
CA VAL A 281 4.26 13.57 7.51
C VAL A 281 3.32 12.57 8.16
N VAL A 282 3.90 11.53 8.76
CA VAL A 282 3.17 10.52 9.54
C VAL A 282 3.69 10.54 10.97
N ARG A 283 2.80 10.64 11.95
CA ARG A 283 3.10 10.70 13.39
C ARG A 283 2.39 9.55 14.09
N GLY A 284 3.16 8.56 14.52
CA GLY A 284 2.67 7.42 15.29
C GLY A 284 2.53 7.76 16.77
N GLN A 285 1.58 7.08 17.40
CA GLN A 285 1.43 7.07 18.86
C GLN A 285 1.26 5.64 19.33
N SER A 286 1.87 5.28 20.45
CA SER A 286 1.60 3.99 21.09
C SER A 286 0.15 3.94 21.60
N THR A 287 -0.47 2.78 21.50
CA THR A 287 -1.77 2.46 22.12
C THR A 287 -1.65 2.33 23.64
N GLY A 288 -0.52 1.80 24.11
CA GLY A 288 -0.20 1.62 25.52
C GLY A 288 0.79 2.65 26.06
N LEU A 289 0.89 2.70 27.39
CA LEU A 289 1.97 3.40 28.05
C LEU A 289 3.26 2.59 27.94
N VAL A 290 4.33 3.23 27.49
CA VAL A 290 5.67 2.67 27.38
C VAL A 290 6.46 3.06 28.63
N ASN A 291 7.05 2.08 29.31
CA ASN A 291 7.85 2.31 30.52
C ASN A 291 9.19 1.56 30.41
N LEU A 292 10.18 2.23 29.80
CA LEU A 292 11.51 1.68 29.58
C LEU A 292 12.49 2.01 30.72
N SER A 293 12.32 3.16 31.38
CA SER A 293 13.25 3.69 32.40
C SER A 293 12.79 3.48 33.85
N GLY A 294 11.58 2.95 34.08
CA GLY A 294 11.02 2.75 35.42
C GLY A 294 10.43 4.00 36.07
N THR A 295 10.51 5.16 35.42
CA THR A 295 10.05 6.48 35.91
C THR A 295 8.57 6.79 35.66
N GLY A 296 7.78 5.79 35.24
CA GLY A 296 6.37 5.93 34.90
C GLY A 296 6.12 5.64 33.42
N GLY A 297 4.92 5.16 33.09
CA GLY A 297 4.55 4.89 31.71
C GLY A 297 4.12 6.16 30.99
N THR A 298 4.67 6.41 29.80
CA THR A 298 4.31 7.56 28.95
C THR A 298 3.87 7.08 27.57
N VAL A 299 3.04 7.87 26.88
CA VAL A 299 2.74 7.59 25.47
C VAL A 299 4.00 7.84 24.65
N PHE A 300 4.37 6.86 23.83
CA PHE A 300 5.49 6.98 22.90
C PHE A 300 5.00 7.66 21.61
N HIS A 301 5.77 8.63 21.13
CA HIS A 301 5.54 9.32 19.87
C HIS A 301 6.74 9.18 18.96
N ASP A 302 6.48 8.93 17.68
CA ASP A 302 7.51 8.92 16.64
C ASP A 302 6.93 9.53 15.37
N SER A 303 7.78 10.07 14.52
CA SER A 303 7.33 10.70 13.28
C SER A 303 8.30 10.48 12.14
N LEU A 304 7.76 10.44 10.93
CA LEU A 304 8.53 10.36 9.71
C LEU A 304 7.97 11.35 8.71
N ARG A 305 8.88 12.07 8.05
CA ARG A 305 8.58 12.94 6.91
C ARG A 305 9.15 12.33 5.65
N ILE A 306 8.38 12.37 4.58
CA ILE A 306 8.73 11.83 3.28
C ILE A 306 8.40 12.87 2.23
N GLU A 307 9.32 13.07 1.31
CA GLU A 307 9.17 13.98 0.19
C GLU A 307 9.14 13.16 -1.10
N VAL A 308 8.09 13.35 -1.89
CA VAL A 308 7.93 12.69 -3.18
C VAL A 308 7.91 13.74 -4.27
N GLY A 309 8.95 13.77 -5.10
CA GLY A 309 8.97 14.57 -6.33
C GLY A 309 8.16 13.89 -7.42
N LEU A 310 7.23 14.62 -8.03
CA LEU A 310 6.45 14.12 -9.17
C LEU A 310 7.29 14.19 -10.44
N ARG A 311 7.20 13.17 -11.31
CA ARG A 311 8.02 13.08 -12.53
C ARG A 311 7.52 13.99 -13.65
N ASN A 312 6.21 14.04 -13.86
CA ASN A 312 5.58 14.82 -14.91
C ASN A 312 4.90 16.04 -14.29
N ARG A 313 5.73 17.02 -13.93
CA ARG A 313 5.35 18.27 -13.25
C ARG A 313 5.68 19.47 -14.13
N GLN A 314 4.97 20.57 -13.91
CA GLN A 314 5.28 21.90 -14.48
C GLN A 314 5.78 22.83 -13.39
#